data_AF-A0A965AB38-F1
#
_entry.id   AF-A0A965AB38-F1
#
_cell.length_a   1.000
_cell.length_b   1.000
_cell.length_c   1.000
_cell.angle_alpha   90.00
_cell.angle_beta   90.00
_cell.angle_gamma   90.00
#
_symmetry.space_group_name_H-M   'P 1'
#
loop_
_entity.id
_entity.type
_entity.pdbx_description
1 polymer ?
#
loop_
_entity_poly.entity_id
_entity_poly.type
_entity_poly.pdbx_seq_one_letter_code
_entity_poly.pdbx_strand_id
1 'polypeptide(L)' 'MTDDGRCPKCGKVADLPDAHGRITAKNLDLKALAKGEEDAGDEKAPWHFKLLLTGLVLYLSWRVVDLFR' A
#
# COMPACT_ATOMS: atom_id res chain seq x y z
N MET A 1 0.59 -23.86 5.73
CA MET A 1 0.25 -25.13 5.06
C MET A 1 0.70 -26.24 5.98
N THR A 2 -0.03 -27.35 6.09
CA THR A 2 0.48 -28.51 6.84
C THR A 2 1.65 -29.14 6.10
N ASP A 3 2.46 -29.94 6.79
CA ASP A 3 3.67 -30.58 6.22
C ASP A 3 3.35 -31.49 5.01
N ASP A 4 2.10 -31.99 4.93
CA ASP A 4 1.57 -32.76 3.79
C ASP A 4 1.07 -31.89 2.62
N GLY A 5 1.31 -30.57 2.63
CA GLY A 5 0.89 -29.63 1.60
C GLY A 5 -0.61 -29.31 1.58
N ARG A 6 -1.36 -29.68 2.62
CA ARG A 6 -2.81 -29.42 2.71
C ARG A 6 -3.13 -28.05 3.31
N CYS A 7 -4.31 -27.55 2.95
CA CYS A 7 -4.83 -26.32 3.54
C CYS A 7 -5.18 -26.54 5.03
N PRO A 8 -4.57 -25.79 5.96
CA PRO A 8 -4.75 -26.02 7.41
C PRO A 8 -6.13 -25.61 7.93
N LYS A 9 -6.93 -24.88 7.13
CA LYS A 9 -8.29 -24.44 7.49
C LYS A 9 -9.38 -25.41 7.04
N CYS A 10 -9.21 -26.07 5.90
CA CYS A 10 -10.26 -26.90 5.30
C CYS A 10 -9.80 -28.33 4.93
N GLY A 11 -8.53 -28.67 5.15
CA GLY A 11 -7.98 -30.02 4.95
C GLY A 11 -7.90 -30.49 3.50
N LYS A 12 -8.32 -29.67 2.53
CA LYS A 12 -8.28 -29.99 1.10
C LYS A 12 -6.84 -29.93 0.57
N VAL A 13 -6.50 -30.84 -0.33
CA VAL A 13 -5.30 -30.75 -1.16
C VAL A 13 -5.48 -29.54 -2.05
N ALA A 14 -4.45 -28.69 -2.15
CA ALA A 14 -4.47 -27.54 -3.04
C ALA A 14 -4.41 -28.02 -4.49
N ASP A 15 -5.56 -28.46 -5.02
CA ASP A 15 -5.79 -28.43 -6.45
C ASP A 15 -5.64 -26.97 -6.90
N LEU A 16 -5.07 -26.75 -8.09
CA LEU A 16 -4.72 -25.43 -8.62
C LEU A 16 -5.87 -24.41 -8.40
N PRO A 17 -5.56 -23.09 -8.29
CA PRO A 17 -6.45 -22.07 -7.73
C PRO A 17 -7.77 -21.91 -8.51
N ASP A 18 -8.69 -22.84 -8.27
CA ASP A 18 -10.06 -22.91 -8.76
C ASP A 18 -11.04 -22.76 -7.58
N ALA A 19 -10.55 -22.44 -6.38
CA ALA A 19 -11.38 -22.18 -5.20
C ALA A 19 -12.42 -21.05 -5.41
N HIS A 20 -12.19 -20.15 -6.38
CA HIS A 20 -13.14 -19.12 -6.83
C HIS A 20 -13.45 -19.22 -8.34
N GLY A 21 -13.15 -20.37 -8.97
CA GLY A 21 -13.18 -20.55 -10.43
C GLY A 21 -11.89 -20.10 -11.12
N ARG A 22 -11.72 -20.52 -12.37
CA ARG A 22 -10.49 -20.33 -13.16
C ARG A 22 -10.09 -18.86 -13.23
N ILE A 23 -9.00 -18.52 -12.55
CA ILE A 23 -8.41 -17.18 -12.56
C ILE A 23 -7.80 -16.97 -13.96
N THR A 24 -8.51 -16.22 -14.80
CA THR A 24 -8.03 -15.80 -16.13
C THR A 24 -7.70 -14.31 -16.09
N ALA A 25 -6.88 -13.83 -17.04
CA ALA A 25 -6.54 -12.41 -17.18
C ALA A 25 -7.76 -11.47 -17.32
N LYS A 26 -8.97 -12.03 -17.53
CA LYS A 26 -10.23 -11.28 -17.61
C LYS A 26 -10.94 -11.13 -16.27
N ASN A 27 -10.69 -12.03 -15.30
CA ASN A 27 -11.34 -12.02 -13.98
C ASN A 27 -10.39 -11.58 -12.86
N LEU A 28 -9.09 -11.52 -13.13
CA LEU A 28 -8.10 -11.02 -12.19
C LEU A 28 -7.58 -9.66 -12.66
N ASP A 29 -8.09 -8.60 -12.04
CA ASP A 29 -7.56 -7.26 -12.26
C ASP A 29 -6.27 -7.08 -11.44
N LEU A 30 -5.16 -7.44 -12.06
CA LEU A 30 -3.81 -7.25 -11.50
C LEU A 30 -3.55 -5.78 -11.18
N LYS A 31 -4.16 -4.84 -11.91
CA LYS A 31 -3.99 -3.41 -11.68
C LYS A 31 -4.71 -3.00 -10.41
N ALA A 32 -5.89 -3.55 -10.13
CA ALA A 32 -6.62 -3.30 -8.89
C ALA A 32 -5.92 -3.89 -7.65
N LEU A 33 -5.22 -5.02 -7.79
CA LEU A 33 -4.46 -5.64 -6.70
C LEU A 33 -3.07 -5.03 -6.50
N ALA A 34 -2.40 -4.65 -7.59
CA ALA A 34 -1.13 -3.93 -7.55
C ALA A 34 -1.31 -2.48 -7.09
N LYS A 35 -2.53 -1.94 -7.25
CA LYS A 35 -3.01 -0.74 -6.55
C LYS A 35 -3.24 -1.06 -5.07
N GLY A 36 -2.24 -1.63 -4.39
CA GLY A 36 -2.27 -1.86 -2.96
C GLY A 36 -2.79 -0.61 -2.23
N GLU A 37 -3.18 -0.74 -0.97
CA GLU A 37 -3.75 0.34 -0.13
C GLU A 37 -2.89 1.63 -0.06
N GLU A 38 -1.76 1.64 -0.75
CA GLU A 38 -0.69 2.61 -0.91
C GLU A 38 -0.58 3.25 -2.33
N ASP A 39 -1.63 3.26 -3.17
CA ASP A 39 -1.64 4.04 -4.44
C ASP A 39 -1.73 5.56 -4.15
N ALA A 40 -0.60 6.04 -3.66
CA ALA A 40 -0.20 7.35 -3.19
C ALA A 40 -0.12 8.40 -4.31
N GLY A 41 -1.17 8.53 -5.11
CA GLY A 41 -1.23 9.47 -6.23
C GLY A 41 -2.40 10.46 -6.18
N ASP A 42 -3.52 10.09 -5.56
CA ASP A 42 -4.76 10.90 -5.59
C ASP A 42 -5.52 10.89 -4.26
N GLU A 43 -4.94 10.36 -3.17
CA GLU A 43 -5.42 10.67 -1.84
C GLU A 43 -4.78 12.00 -1.41
N LYS A 44 -5.58 13.06 -1.51
CA LYS A 44 -5.28 14.40 -0.99
C LYS A 44 -4.55 14.26 0.35
N ALA A 45 -3.23 14.54 0.35
CA ALA A 45 -2.37 14.29 1.50
C ALA A 45 -3.09 14.72 2.79
N PRO A 46 -3.09 13.85 3.84
CA PRO A 46 -3.88 14.09 5.05
C PRO A 46 -3.54 15.49 5.56
N TRP A 47 -4.55 16.31 5.90
CA TRP A 47 -4.39 17.73 6.27
C TRP A 47 -3.15 17.98 7.14
N HIS A 48 -2.95 17.13 8.14
CA HIS A 48 -1.80 17.15 9.04
C HIS A 48 -0.43 17.19 8.34
N PHE A 49 -0.24 16.52 7.20
CA PHE A 49 1.01 16.56 6.41
C PHE A 49 1.35 17.97 5.94
N LYS A 50 0.33 18.76 5.59
CA LYS A 50 0.48 20.16 5.18
C LYS A 50 0.95 21.06 6.34
N LEU A 51 0.53 20.76 7.57
CA LEU A 51 0.98 21.46 8.77
C LEU A 51 2.46 21.17 9.06
N LEU A 52 2.87 19.90 8.94
CA LEU A 52 4.27 19.51 9.09
C LEU A 52 5.17 20.21 8.06
N LEU A 53 4.78 20.21 6.78
CA LEU A 53 5.51 20.92 5.73
C LEU A 53 5.60 22.44 6.01
N THR A 54 4.49 23.04 6.43
CA THR A 54 4.46 24.48 6.75
C THR A 54 5.40 24.80 7.91
N GLY A 55 5.35 24.05 9.01
CA GLY A 55 6.25 24.22 10.14
C GLY A 55 7.72 24.01 9.74
N LEU A 56 8.00 23.01 8.90
CA LEU A 56 9.35 22.74 8.39
C LEU A 56 9.90 23.92 7.57
N VAL A 57 9.11 24.44 6.62
CA VAL A 57 9.53 25.56 5.77
C VAL A 57 9.76 26.82 6.60
N LEU A 58 8.89 27.10 7.57
CA LEU A 58 9.00 28.27 8.44
C LEU A 58 10.26 28.18 9.32
N TYR A 59 10.51 27.02 9.92
CA TYR A 59 11.72 26.76 10.71
C TYR A 59 12.99 26.89 9.89
N LEU A 60 13.05 26.26 8.71
CA LEU A 60 14.21 26.32 7.83
C LEU A 60 14.46 27.75 7.33
N SER A 61 13.41 28.49 6.97
CA SER A 61 13.53 29.88 6.54
C SER A 61 14.08 30.76 7.67
N TRP A 62 13.54 30.62 8.88
CA TRP A 62 14.06 31.31 10.06
C TRP A 62 15.53 30.94 10.33
N ARG A 63 15.87 29.65 10.24
CA ARG A 63 17.22 29.16 10.46
C ARG A 63 18.22 29.67 9.43
N VAL A 64 17.82 29.79 8.16
CA VAL A 64 18.63 30.37 7.09
C VAL A 64 18.87 31.85 7.35
N VAL A 65 17.84 32.61 7.71
CA VAL A 65 18.00 34.04 8.07
C VAL A 65 18.93 34.20 9.27
N ASP A 66 18.77 33.39 10.31
CA ASP A 66 19.61 33.44 11.51
C ASP A 66 21.06 33.02 11.25
N LEU A 67 21.31 32.13 10.29
CA LEU A 67 22.67 31.72 9.90
C LEU A 67 23.42 32.83 9.16
N PHE A 68 22.71 33.65 8.38
CA PHE A 68 23.30 34.72 7.57
C PHE A 68 23.17 36.12 8.19
N ARG A 69 22.55 36.24 9.36
CA ARG A 69 22.44 37.48 10.15
C ARG A 69 23.53 37.56 11.20
#